data_AF-A0A433VFW9-F1
#
_entry.id   AF-A0A433VFW9-F1
#
_cell.length_a   1.000
_cell.length_b   1.000
_cell.length_c   1.000
_cell.angle_alpha   90.00
_cell.angle_beta   90.00
_cell.angle_gamma   90.00
#
_symmetry.space_group_name_H-M   'P 1'
#
loop_
_entity.id
_entity.type
_entity.pdbx_description
1 polymer ?
#
loop_
_entity_poly.entity_id
_entity_poly.type
_entity_poly.pdbx_seq_one_letter_code
_entity_poly.pdbx_strand_id
1 'polypeptide(L)'
;MPVLQNGANEATITQALRVIRTSEQLEQFDMLLGFFASFMLDKALVQNIMRLDMAILQESPWYQQILSEGEQLGEKRGILAAIELGLELKFGAEALELMESVSQVQDLKKLKMIKDAIKSVNTLDELRQLI
;
A
#
# COMPACT_ATOMS: atom_id res chain seq x y z
N MET A 1 -36.66 -11.46 12.00
CA MET A 1 -35.60 -10.70 12.68
C MET A 1 -35.13 -9.57 11.78
N PRO A 2 -35.28 -8.28 12.12
CA PRO A 2 -34.79 -7.19 11.29
C PRO A 2 -33.59 -6.53 11.99
N VAL A 3 -32.39 -7.03 11.75
CA VAL A 3 -31.16 -6.48 12.39
C VAL A 3 -30.49 -5.40 11.54
N LEU A 4 -31.04 -5.05 10.37
CA LEU A 4 -30.40 -4.16 9.40
C LEU A 4 -31.37 -3.17 8.74
N GLN A 5 -32.33 -2.62 9.48
CA GLN A 5 -32.97 -1.37 9.05
C GLN A 5 -32.21 -0.21 9.69
N ASN A 6 -31.62 0.67 8.87
CA ASN A 6 -30.79 1.83 9.24
C ASN A 6 -29.32 1.57 9.65
N GLY A 7 -28.68 0.49 9.17
CA GLY A 7 -27.27 0.19 9.48
C GLY A 7 -26.24 1.23 8.99
N ALA A 8 -26.60 2.04 7.97
CA ALA A 8 -25.77 3.13 7.45
C ALA A 8 -26.04 4.49 8.14
N ASN A 9 -26.89 4.53 9.18
CA ASN A 9 -27.16 5.76 9.91
C ASN A 9 -26.00 6.08 10.87
N GLU A 10 -25.41 7.27 10.72
CA GLU A 10 -24.28 7.75 11.52
C GLU A 10 -24.52 7.66 13.03
N ALA A 11 -25.73 7.95 13.51
CA ALA A 11 -26.06 7.86 14.92
C ALA A 11 -26.04 6.42 15.44
N THR A 12 -26.52 5.47 14.62
CA THR A 12 -26.48 4.03 14.92
C THR A 12 -25.04 3.52 14.96
N ILE A 13 -24.22 3.92 13.99
CA ILE A 13 -22.80 3.57 13.91
C ILE A 13 -22.03 4.12 15.11
N THR A 14 -22.24 5.40 15.44
CA THR A 14 -21.56 6.06 16.57
C THR A 14 -21.91 5.40 17.90
N GLN A 15 -23.17 5.01 18.08
CA GLN A 15 -23.60 4.31 19.29
C GLN A 15 -23.04 2.89 19.37
N ALA A 16 -23.00 2.15 18.25
CA ALA A 16 -22.38 0.83 18.20
C ALA A 16 -20.87 0.89 18.52
N LEU A 17 -20.15 1.87 17.97
CA LEU A 17 -18.73 2.10 18.26
C LEU A 17 -18.48 2.44 19.72
N ARG A 18 -19.37 3.20 20.37
CA ARG A 18 -19.27 3.51 21.80
C ARG A 18 -19.37 2.25 22.66
N VAL A 19 -20.27 1.33 22.32
CA VAL A 19 -20.46 0.06 23.04
C VAL A 19 -19.27 -0.89 22.83
N ILE A 20 -18.73 -0.96 21.61
CA ILE A 20 -17.57 -1.80 21.28
C ILE A 20 -16.29 -1.31 21.99
N ARG A 21 -16.10 0.01 22.12
CA ARG A 21 -14.94 0.59 22.83
C ARG A 21 -14.92 0.28 24.32
N THR A 22 -16.06 -0.11 24.89
CA THR A 22 -16.18 -0.51 26.30
C THR A 22 -16.10 -2.01 26.51
N SER A 23 -15.94 -2.83 25.46
CA SER A 23 -15.79 -4.29 25.58
C SER A 23 -14.34 -4.73 25.34
N GLU A 24 -13.88 -5.72 26.11
CA GLU A 24 -12.50 -6.26 26.05
C GLU A 24 -12.20 -7.14 24.81
N GLN A 25 -13.12 -7.20 23.83
CA GLN A 25 -13.03 -8.09 22.65
C GLN A 25 -12.62 -7.35 21.35
N LEU A 26 -11.93 -6.22 21.47
CA LEU A 26 -11.61 -5.29 20.37
C LEU A 26 -10.91 -5.95 19.16
N GLU A 27 -10.07 -6.97 19.38
CA GLU A 27 -9.23 -7.55 18.32
C GLU A 27 -10.01 -8.20 17.16
N GLN A 28 -11.22 -8.72 17.40
CA GLN A 28 -12.03 -9.33 16.32
C GLN A 28 -12.90 -8.32 15.56
N PHE A 29 -13.10 -7.12 16.10
CA PHE A 29 -13.96 -6.10 15.49
C PHE A 29 -13.21 -5.18 14.51
N ASP A 30 -11.89 -5.09 14.62
CA ASP A 30 -11.06 -4.24 13.76
C ASP A 30 -11.02 -4.70 12.30
N MET A 31 -10.99 -6.02 12.06
CA MET A 31 -11.04 -6.60 10.71
C MET A 31 -12.38 -6.31 10.02
N LEU A 32 -13.48 -6.35 10.78
CA LEU A 32 -14.83 -6.00 10.30
C LEU A 32 -14.94 -4.50 10.00
N LEU A 33 -14.39 -3.63 10.86
CA LEU A 33 -14.36 -2.18 10.64
C LEU A 33 -13.60 -1.78 9.36
N GLY A 34 -12.45 -2.41 9.10
CA GLY A 34 -11.70 -2.20 7.86
C GLY A 34 -12.47 -2.63 6.61
N PHE A 35 -13.17 -3.77 6.68
CA PHE A 35 -14.05 -4.24 5.61
C PHE A 35 -15.21 -3.27 5.35
N PHE A 36 -15.90 -2.78 6.40
CA PHE A 36 -17.00 -1.82 6.26
C PHE A 36 -16.56 -0.43 5.78
N ALA A 37 -15.35 0.02 6.16
CA ALA A 37 -14.77 1.28 5.67
C ALA A 37 -14.51 1.28 4.16
N SER A 38 -14.23 0.10 3.58
CA SER A 38 -14.07 -0.04 2.13
C SER A 38 -15.38 -0.04 1.34
N PHE A 39 -16.52 -0.38 1.96
CA PHE A 39 -17.75 -0.65 1.21
C PHE A 39 -18.93 0.28 1.44
N MET A 40 -19.03 1.08 2.51
CA MET A 40 -20.24 1.89 2.72
C MET A 40 -20.09 3.12 3.65
N LEU A 41 -18.91 3.74 3.76
CA LEU A 41 -18.73 4.92 4.63
C LEU A 41 -18.24 6.15 3.85
N ASP A 42 -18.87 7.29 4.12
CA ASP A 42 -18.43 8.60 3.62
C ASP A 42 -17.01 8.90 4.13
N LYS A 43 -16.16 9.46 3.27
CA LYS A 43 -14.79 9.91 3.60
C LYS A 43 -14.74 10.76 4.87
N ALA A 44 -15.73 11.61 5.10
CA ALA A 44 -15.81 12.44 6.30
C ALA A 44 -16.05 11.62 7.58
N LEU A 45 -16.86 10.56 7.49
CA LEU A 45 -17.12 9.65 8.61
C LEU A 45 -15.89 8.78 8.91
N VAL A 46 -15.22 8.28 7.87
CA VAL A 46 -13.92 7.60 8.02
C VAL A 46 -12.92 8.52 8.70
N GLN A 47 -12.82 9.80 8.31
CA GLN A 47 -11.91 10.77 8.93
C GLN A 47 -12.25 11.05 10.41
N ASN A 48 -13.53 11.11 10.78
CA ASN A 48 -13.95 11.30 12.17
C ASN A 48 -13.72 10.06 13.05
N ILE A 49 -13.87 8.85 12.48
CA ILE A 49 -13.51 7.59 13.15
C ILE A 49 -11.99 7.48 13.29
N MET A 50 -11.23 7.82 12.24
CA MET A 50 -9.77 7.86 12.18
C MET A 50 -9.15 8.99 13.01
N ARG A 51 -9.98 9.91 13.57
CA ARG A 51 -9.60 10.79 14.69
C ARG A 51 -9.46 10.01 16.03
N LEU A 52 -9.30 8.70 15.96
CA LEU A 52 -8.61 7.87 16.94
C LEU A 52 -7.22 8.45 17.17
N ASP A 53 -6.80 8.52 18.42
CA ASP A 53 -5.47 9.00 18.79
C ASP A 53 -4.41 8.28 17.94
N MET A 54 -3.53 9.03 17.27
CA MET A 54 -2.52 8.45 16.37
C MET A 54 -1.63 7.43 17.09
N ALA A 55 -1.46 7.59 18.40
CA ALA A 55 -0.77 6.63 19.24
C ALA A 55 -1.47 5.25 19.28
N ILE A 56 -2.81 5.21 19.24
CA ILE A 56 -3.58 3.96 19.24
C ILE A 56 -3.55 3.30 17.85
N LEU A 57 -3.61 4.10 16.77
CA LEU A 57 -3.56 3.56 15.41
C LEU A 57 -2.20 2.94 15.09
N GLN A 58 -1.09 3.49 15.58
CA GLN A 58 0.23 2.91 15.37
C GLN A 58 0.37 1.50 15.95
N GLU A 59 -0.32 1.19 17.04
CA GLU A 59 -0.32 -0.15 17.64
C GLU A 59 -1.28 -1.13 16.92
N SER A 60 -2.11 -0.65 15.99
CA SER A 60 -3.05 -1.50 15.26
C SER A 60 -2.34 -2.39 14.24
N PRO A 61 -2.60 -3.71 14.24
CA PRO A 61 -2.06 -4.63 13.22
C PRO A 61 -2.36 -4.20 11.77
N TRP A 62 -3.53 -3.57 11.54
CA TRP A 62 -3.94 -3.11 10.21
C TRP A 62 -3.14 -1.89 9.75
N TYR A 63 -2.87 -0.94 10.65
CA TYR A 63 -2.01 0.20 10.34
C TYR A 63 -0.59 -0.26 10.02
N GLN A 64 -0.04 -1.20 10.78
CA GLN A 64 1.26 -1.80 10.51
C GLN A 64 1.30 -2.50 9.14
N GLN A 65 0.22 -3.19 8.77
CA GLN A 65 0.12 -3.79 7.44
C GLN A 65 0.09 -2.73 6.33
N ILE A 66 -0.72 -1.68 6.44
CA ILE A 66 -0.75 -0.59 5.45
C ILE A 66 0.60 0.09 5.34
N LEU A 67 1.25 0.35 6.48
CA LEU A 67 2.56 0.97 6.49
C LEU A 67 3.58 0.10 5.76
N SER A 68 3.60 -1.20 6.06
CA SER A 68 4.47 -2.18 5.38
C SER A 68 4.21 -2.27 3.87
N GLU A 69 2.94 -2.37 3.46
CA GLU A 69 2.57 -2.38 2.03
C GLU A 69 2.95 -1.05 1.34
N GLY A 70 2.75 0.07 2.03
CA GLY A 70 3.12 1.40 1.57
C GLY A 70 4.63 1.57 1.40
N GLU A 71 5.42 1.07 2.35
CA GLU A 71 6.89 1.04 2.30
C GLU A 71 7.38 0.18 1.14
N GLN A 72 6.82 -1.03 0.95
CA GLN A 72 7.16 -1.90 -0.17
C GLN A 72 6.84 -1.27 -1.52
N LEU A 73 5.67 -0.63 -1.63
CA LEU A 73 5.26 0.06 -2.85
C LEU A 73 6.14 1.29 -3.12
N GLY A 74 6.47 2.05 -2.08
CA GLY A 74 7.37 3.21 -2.16
C GLY A 74 8.78 2.79 -2.58
N GLU A 75 9.31 1.72 -2.00
CA GLU A 75 10.61 1.16 -2.35
C GLU A 75 10.62 0.68 -3.80
N LYS A 76 9.60 -0.06 -4.25
CA LYS A 76 9.47 -0.50 -5.65
C LYS A 76 9.47 0.70 -6.60
N ARG A 77 8.67 1.73 -6.32
CA ARG A 77 8.61 2.96 -7.13
C ARG A 77 9.97 3.67 -7.19
N GLY A 78 10.66 3.78 -6.05
CA GLY A 78 11.98 4.39 -5.98
C GLY A 78 13.04 3.62 -6.79
N ILE A 79 13.00 2.29 -6.75
CA ILE A 79 13.91 1.46 -7.55
C ILE A 79 13.62 1.59 -9.05
N LEU A 80 12.34 1.57 -9.45
CA LEU A 80 11.96 1.75 -10.85
C LEU A 80 12.42 3.11 -11.40
N ALA A 81 12.22 4.19 -10.66
CA ALA A 81 12.70 5.52 -11.03
C ALA A 81 14.24 5.58 -11.13
N ALA A 82 14.95 4.88 -10.24
CA ALA A 82 16.41 4.79 -10.30
C ALA A 82 16.90 3.97 -11.52
N ILE A 83 16.17 2.92 -11.91
CA ILE A 83 16.46 2.15 -13.13
C ILE A 83 16.22 3.02 -14.36
N GLU A 84 15.06 3.69 -14.45
CA GLU A 84 14.71 4.60 -15.54
C GLU A 84 15.80 5.65 -15.75
N LEU A 85 16.19 6.35 -14.69
CA LEU A 85 17.25 7.36 -14.73
C LEU A 85 18.60 6.75 -15.11
N GLY A 86 18.96 5.58 -14.57
CA GLY A 86 20.21 4.91 -14.88
C GLY A 86 20.30 4.45 -16.34
N LEU A 87 19.19 3.99 -16.90
CA LEU A 87 19.06 3.63 -18.31
C LEU A 87 19.23 4.86 -19.20
N GLU A 88 18.48 5.93 -18.93
CA GLU A 88 18.53 7.16 -19.72
C GLU A 88 19.93 7.77 -19.73
N LEU A 89 20.57 7.88 -18.56
CA LEU A 89 21.91 8.47 -18.43
C LEU A 89 23.01 7.65 -19.14
N LYS A 90 22.88 6.32 -19.17
CA LYS A 90 23.95 5.44 -19.69
C LYS A 90 23.77 5.07 -21.15
N PHE A 91 22.52 4.88 -21.58
CA PHE A 91 22.18 4.31 -22.88
C PHE A 91 21.30 5.21 -23.73
N GLY A 92 20.83 6.35 -23.19
CA GLY A 92 19.94 7.27 -23.89
C GLY A 92 18.46 6.90 -23.79
N ALA A 93 17.62 7.65 -24.49
CA ALA A 93 16.17 7.52 -24.42
C ALA A 93 15.67 6.18 -25.00
N GLU A 94 16.40 5.59 -25.95
CA GLU A 94 16.07 4.29 -26.56
C GLU A 94 16.03 3.16 -25.53
N ALA A 95 16.80 3.28 -24.45
CA ALA A 95 16.82 2.29 -23.38
C ALA A 95 15.54 2.27 -22.53
N LEU A 96 14.75 3.34 -22.57
CA LEU A 96 13.51 3.46 -21.80
C LEU A 96 12.42 2.50 -22.29
N GLU A 97 12.53 1.96 -23.50
CA GLU A 97 11.65 0.88 -23.98
C GLU A 97 11.69 -0.36 -23.05
N LEU A 98 12.81 -0.58 -22.35
CA LEU A 98 12.92 -1.67 -21.38
C LEU A 98 12.05 -1.46 -20.14
N MET A 99 11.62 -0.23 -19.84
CA MET A 99 10.82 0.07 -18.66
C MET A 99 9.48 -0.67 -18.66
N GLU A 100 8.92 -0.98 -19.84
CA GLU A 100 7.72 -1.80 -19.93
C GLU A 100 7.95 -3.17 -19.28
N SER A 101 9.03 -3.86 -19.66
CA SER A 101 9.37 -5.17 -19.08
C SER A 101 9.84 -5.08 -17.63
N VAL A 102 10.66 -4.08 -17.28
CA VAL A 102 11.14 -3.89 -15.90
C VAL A 102 10.00 -3.62 -14.94
N SER A 103 9.00 -2.82 -15.31
CA SER A 103 7.86 -2.48 -14.45
C SER A 103 7.00 -3.69 -14.05
N GLN A 104 6.97 -4.72 -14.89
CA GLN A 104 6.25 -5.97 -14.65
C GLN A 104 6.97 -6.91 -13.67
N VAL A 105 8.25 -6.66 -13.38
CA VAL A 105 9.00 -7.44 -12.40
C VAL A 105 8.42 -7.18 -11.00
N GLN A 106 7.92 -8.24 -10.37
CA GLN A 106 7.34 -8.17 -9.03
C GLN A 106 8.37 -8.38 -7.92
N ASP A 107 9.44 -9.13 -8.21
CA ASP A 107 10.49 -9.40 -7.23
C ASP A 107 11.39 -8.17 -7.04
N LEU A 108 11.26 -7.55 -5.86
CA LEU A 108 12.04 -6.39 -5.46
C LEU A 108 13.55 -6.68 -5.43
N LYS A 109 13.98 -7.90 -5.07
CA LYS A 109 15.41 -8.26 -5.10
C LYS A 109 15.92 -8.29 -6.52
N LYS A 110 15.14 -8.84 -7.46
CA LYS A 110 15.47 -8.83 -8.89
C LYS A 110 15.59 -7.39 -9.42
N LEU A 111 14.65 -6.52 -9.06
CA LEU A 111 14.72 -5.09 -9.40
C LEU A 111 16.00 -4.41 -8.85
N LYS A 112 16.39 -4.70 -7.61
CA LYS A 112 17.65 -4.19 -7.04
C LYS A 112 18.87 -4.68 -7.82
N MET A 113 18.89 -5.96 -8.21
CA MET A 113 19.96 -6.53 -9.03
C MET A 113 20.05 -5.85 -10.40
N ILE A 114 18.92 -5.64 -11.08
CA ILE A 114 18.87 -4.90 -12.36
C ILE A 114 19.42 -3.49 -12.17
N LYS A 115 18.94 -2.76 -11.15
CA LYS A 115 19.39 -1.40 -10.81
C LYS A 115 20.90 -1.33 -10.57
N ASP A 116 21.49 -2.30 -9.88
CA ASP A 116 22.94 -2.32 -9.63
C ASP A 116 23.73 -2.76 -10.88
N ALA A 117 23.19 -3.68 -11.68
CA ALA A 117 23.82 -4.16 -12.92
C ALA A 117 23.97 -3.06 -13.98
N ILE A 118 23.05 -2.08 -14.04
CA ILE A 118 23.13 -0.93 -14.96
C ILE A 118 24.49 -0.24 -14.87
N LYS A 119 25.12 -0.19 -13.69
CA LYS A 119 26.44 0.44 -13.51
C LYS A 119 27.54 -0.28 -14.29
N SER A 120 27.48 -1.61 -14.39
CA SER A 120 28.56 -2.45 -14.93
C SER A 120 28.32 -2.98 -16.34
N VAL A 121 27.07 -3.24 -16.75
CA VAL A 121 26.76 -3.77 -18.08
C VAL A 121 27.10 -2.77 -19.18
N ASN A 122 27.63 -3.20 -20.31
CA ASN A 122 28.09 -2.30 -21.37
C ASN A 122 27.08 -2.18 -22.52
N THR A 123 26.12 -3.09 -22.59
CA THR A 123 25.13 -3.14 -23.66
C THR A 123 23.71 -3.32 -23.10
N LEU A 124 22.70 -2.89 -23.87
CA LEU A 124 21.31 -3.13 -23.52
C LEU A 124 20.95 -4.62 -23.58
N ASP A 125 21.61 -5.40 -24.42
CA ASP A 125 21.36 -6.83 -24.54
C ASP A 125 21.82 -7.61 -23.31
N GLU A 126 22.96 -7.24 -22.70
CA GLU A 126 23.39 -7.78 -21.41
C GLU A 126 22.34 -7.51 -20.31
N LEU A 127 21.76 -6.32 -20.30
CA LEU A 127 20.75 -5.95 -19.32
C LEU A 127 19.42 -6.69 -19.55
N ARG A 128 19.03 -6.89 -20.82
CA ARG A 128 17.81 -7.66 -21.20
C ARG A 128 17.83 -9.09 -20.66
N GLN A 129 19.00 -9.73 -20.59
CA GLN A 129 19.12 -11.10 -20.04
C GLN A 129 18.82 -11.18 -18.54
N LEU A 130 18.78 -10.04 -17.83
CA LEU A 130 18.52 -9.98 -16.39
C LEU A 130 17.06 -9.72 -16.05
N ILE A 131 16.22 -9.33 -17.02
CA ILE A 131 14.81 -8.98 -16.86
C ILE A 131 13.94 -10.22 -17.02
#